data_AF-A0A6L7LVD8-F1
#
_entry.id   AF-A0A6L7LVD8-F1
#
_cell.length_a   1.000
_cell.length_b   1.000
_cell.length_c   1.000
_cell.angle_alpha   90.00
_cell.angle_beta   90.00
_cell.angle_gamma   90.00
#
_symmetry.space_group_name_H-M   'P 1'
#
loop_
_entity.id
_entity.type
_entity.pdbx_description
1 polymer ?
#
loop_
_entity_poly.entity_id
_entity_poly.type
_entity_poly.pdbx_seq_one_letter_code
_entity_poly.pdbx_strand_id
1 'polypeptide(L)' 'LNQEQKESLRQLRENGQSFRQLAQTFNVSKTTIIRYLRLAESKS' A
#
# COMPACT_ATOMS: atom_id res chain seq x y z
N LEU A 1 -5.80 -5.43 4.81
CA LEU A 1 -6.09 -5.32 3.36
C LEU A 1 -6.30 -6.70 2.78
N ASN A 2 -7.40 -6.91 2.04
CA ASN A 2 -7.64 -8.12 1.27
C ASN A 2 -6.70 -8.18 0.03
N GLN A 3 -6.81 -9.22 -0.79
CA GLN A 3 -5.91 -9.40 -1.94
C GLN A 3 -6.10 -8.31 -3.01
N GLU A 4 -7.34 -7.98 -3.36
CA GLU A 4 -7.66 -6.91 -4.32
C GLU A 4 -7.12 -5.54 -3.87
N GLN A 5 -7.32 -5.19 -2.60
CA GLN A 5 -6.82 -3.95 -2.03
C GLN A 5 -5.30 -3.86 -2.06
N LYS A 6 -4.58 -4.98 -1.93
CA LYS A 6 -3.12 -5.00 -2.03
C LYS A 6 -2.67 -4.73 -3.45
N GLU A 7 -3.36 -5.26 -4.45
CA GLU A 7 -3.07 -5.02 -5.87
C GLU A 7 -3.29 -3.54 -6.21
N SER A 8 -4.44 -2.98 -5.82
CA SER A 8 -4.73 -1.56 -6.02
C SER A 8 -3.73 -0.66 -5.29
N LEU A 9 -3.29 -1.04 -4.09
CA LEU A 9 -2.29 -0.29 -3.33
C LEU A 9 -0.94 -0.24 -4.07
N ARG A 10 -0.51 -1.34 -4.70
CA ARG A 10 0.71 -1.38 -5.52
C ARG A 10 0.58 -0.48 -6.74
N GLN A 11 -0.52 -0.59 -7.49
CA GLN A 11 -0.76 0.26 -8.67
C GLN A 11 -0.79 1.75 -8.31
N LEU A 12 -1.47 2.13 -7.22
CA LEU A 12 -1.51 3.51 -6.76
C LEU A 12 -0.12 4.00 -6.32
N ARG A 13 0.70 3.12 -5.74
CA ARG A 13 2.08 3.45 -5.36
C ARG A 13 2.97 3.66 -6.58
N GLU A 14 2.85 2.81 -7.60
CA GLU A 14 3.54 2.95 -8.89
C GLU A 14 3.13 4.23 -9.62
N ASN A 15 1.86 4.61 -9.52
CA ASN A 15 1.34 5.89 -10.01
C ASN A 15 1.77 7.12 -9.17
N GLY A 16 2.69 6.94 -8.21
CA GLY A 16 3.31 8.02 -7.45
C GLY A 16 2.51 8.49 -6.23
N GLN A 17 1.45 7.80 -5.81
CA GLN A 17 0.76 8.20 -4.58
C GLN A 17 1.68 8.07 -3.36
N SER A 18 1.55 9.05 -2.46
CA SER A 18 2.25 9.04 -1.18
C SER A 18 1.62 8.05 -0.21
N PHE A 19 2.41 7.54 0.73
CA PHE A 19 1.89 6.65 1.79
C PHE A 19 0.75 7.28 2.60
N ARG A 20 0.71 8.62 2.70
CA ARG A 20 -0.36 9.34 3.41
C ARG A 20 -1.68 9.28 2.64
N GLN A 21 -1.63 9.49 1.31
CA GLN A 21 -2.82 9.37 0.46
C GLN A 21 -3.34 7.94 0.47
N LEU A 22 -2.46 6.95 0.32
CA LEU A 22 -2.83 5.54 0.40
C LEU A 22 -3.49 5.19 1.75
N ALA A 23 -2.91 5.66 2.86
CA ALA A 23 -3.49 5.45 4.19
C ALA A 23 -4.93 5.99 4.30
N GLN A 24 -5.18 7.18 3.74
CA GLN A 24 -6.52 7.78 3.68
C GLN A 24 -7.46 6.99 2.76
N THR A 25 -7.02 6.66 1.54
CA THR A 25 -7.81 5.90 0.56
C THR A 25 -8.26 4.55 1.09
N PHE A 26 -7.38 3.84 1.80
CA PHE A 26 -7.68 2.51 2.34
C PHE A 26 -8.21 2.55 3.79
N ASN A 27 -8.39 3.74 4.37
CA ASN A 27 -8.78 3.94 5.77
C ASN A 27 -7.95 3.09 6.76
N VAL A 28 -6.63 3.10 6.59
CA VAL A 28 -5.69 2.38 7.46
C VAL A 28 -4.54 3.29 7.86
N SER A 29 -3.78 2.86 8.87
CA SER A 29 -2.61 3.64 9.30
C SER A 29 -1.51 3.65 8.24
N LYS A 30 -0.71 4.74 8.21
CA LYS A 30 0.49 4.84 7.36
C LYS A 30 1.48 3.70 7.62
N THR A 31 1.63 3.28 8.87
CA THR A 31 2.50 2.15 9.25
C THR A 31 2.00 0.83 8.69
N THR A 32 0.67 0.62 8.62
CA THR A 32 0.06 -0.53 7.93
C THR A 32 0.44 -0.56 6.45
N ILE A 33 0.34 0.57 5.74
CA ILE A 33 0.73 0.68 4.32
C ILE A 33 2.22 0.34 4.13
N ILE A 34 3.11 0.93 4.93
CA ILE A 34 4.56 0.70 4.83
C ILE A 34 4.91 -0.77 5.08
N ARG A 35 4.30 -1.39 6.09
CA ARG A 35 4.52 -2.81 6.40
C ARG A 35 4.14 -3.70 5.22
N TYR A 36 2.99 -3.43 4.58
CA TYR A 36 2.55 -4.21 3.43
C TYR A 36 3.47 -4.06 2.22
N LEU A 37 3.92 -2.83 1.92
CA LEU A 37 4.82 -2.59 0.80
C LEU A 37 6.20 -3.21 1.01
N ARG A 38 6.79 -3.09 2.21
CA ARG A 38 8.08 -3.73 2.53
C ARG A 38 8.04 -5.25 2.46
N LEU A 39 6.96 -5.86 2.95
CA LEU A 39 6.77 -7.32 2.88
C LEU A 39 6.55 -7.81 1.44
N ALA A 40 6.09 -6.94 0.54
CA ALA A 40 5.95 -7.26 -0.87
C ALA A 40 7.31 -7.24 -1.59
N GLU A 41 8.16 -6.24 -1.30
CA GLU A 41 9.48 -6.09 -1.93
C GLU A 41 10.49 -7.15 -1.50
N SER A 42 10.36 -7.72 -0.30
CA SER A 42 11.26 -8.77 0.21
C SER A 42 10.97 -10.18 -0.35
N LYS A 43 9.95 -10.32 -1.20
CA LYS A 43 9.60 -11.57 -1.89
C LYS A 43 9.91 -11.56 -3.39
N SER A 44 10.58 -10.52 -3.90
CA SER A 44 10.94 -10.40 -5.32
C SER A 44 12.40 -10.70 -5.58
#